data_AF-A0A381UTP7-F1
#
_entry.id   AF-A0A381UTP7-F1
#
_cell.length_a   1.000
_cell.length_b   1.000
_cell.length_c   1.000
_cell.angle_alpha   90.00
_cell.angle_beta   90.00
_cell.angle_gamma   90.00
#
_symmetry.space_group_name_H-M   'P 1'
#
loop_
_entity.id
_entity.type
_entity.pdbx_description
1 polymer ?
#
loop_
_entity_poly.entity_id
_entity_poly.type
_entity_poly.pdbx_seq_one_letter_code
_entity_poly.pdbx_strand_id
1 'polypeptide(L)' 'MKLLLGSNANKPDGYKVMNKEILDILACPDCKGDLKIESAEEDTTEIINGRLICETCGLFFTIQDGVPNFLDADPKTP' A
#
# COMPACT_ATOMS: atom_id res chain seq x y z
N MET A 1 -26.38 13.64 -26.13
CA MET A 1 -25.90 12.25 -26.04
C MET A 1 -24.60 12.27 -25.25
N LYS A 2 -24.59 11.74 -24.03
CA LYS A 2 -23.34 11.59 -23.26
C LYS A 2 -22.53 10.48 -23.92
N LEU A 3 -21.37 10.81 -24.47
CA LEU A 3 -20.37 9.79 -24.78
C LEU A 3 -19.96 9.17 -23.44
N LEU A 4 -20.42 7.95 -23.18
CA LEU A 4 -19.74 7.05 -22.25
C LEU A 4 -18.46 6.64 -22.98
N LEU A 5 -17.40 7.43 -22.81
CA LEU A 5 -16.06 6.94 -23.01
C LEU A 5 -15.86 5.89 -21.92
N GLY A 6 -16.22 4.64 -22.23
CA GLY A 6 -15.74 3.50 -21.48
C GLY A 6 -14.23 3.58 -21.52
N SER A 7 -13.62 3.83 -20.36
CA SER A 7 -12.17 3.82 -20.19
C SER A 7 -11.67 2.48 -20.73
N ASN A 8 -11.06 2.54 -21.91
CA ASN A 8 -10.39 1.41 -22.52
C ASN A 8 -9.19 1.08 -21.62
N ALA A 9 -9.33 0.05 -20.79
CA ALA A 9 -8.29 -0.47 -19.92
C ALA A 9 -7.25 -1.25 -20.75
N ASN A 10 -6.58 -0.58 -21.69
CA ASN A 10 -5.29 -1.02 -22.18
C ASN A 10 -4.24 -0.51 -21.18
N LYS A 11 -3.99 -1.29 -20.11
CA LYS A 11 -2.85 -1.08 -19.21
C LYS A 11 -1.67 -1.82 -19.86
N PRO A 12 -0.78 -1.15 -20.61
CA PRO A 12 0.39 -1.80 -21.17
C PRO A 12 1.25 -2.20 -19.98
N ASP A 13 1.66 -3.46 -19.93
CA ASP A 13 2.68 -3.98 -19.02
C ASP A 13 2.37 -3.88 -17.50
N GLY A 14 1.85 -4.98 -16.93
CA GLY A 14 2.19 -5.49 -15.59
C GLY A 14 2.51 -4.50 -14.45
N TYR A 15 1.72 -3.45 -14.26
CA TYR A 15 1.96 -2.43 -13.24
C TYR A 15 1.77 -3.01 -11.83
N LYS A 16 2.83 -3.00 -11.02
CA LYS A 16 2.80 -3.40 -9.61
C LYS A 16 1.89 -2.46 -8.82
N VAL A 17 0.93 -3.05 -8.13
CA VAL A 17 0.00 -2.41 -7.20
C VAL A 17 -0.12 -3.32 -5.99
N MET A 18 -0.38 -2.75 -4.82
CA MET A 18 -0.63 -3.56 -3.63
C MET A 18 -2.14 -3.78 -3.47
N ASN A 19 -2.58 -5.04 -3.47
CA ASN A 19 -3.97 -5.38 -3.14
C ASN A 19 -4.18 -5.20 -1.63
N LYS A 20 -5.25 -4.48 -1.25
CA LYS A 20 -5.63 -4.25 0.16
C LYS A 20 -5.86 -5.54 0.95
N GLU A 21 -6.36 -6.60 0.33
CA GLU A 21 -6.61 -7.91 0.98
C GLU A 21 -5.31 -8.58 1.47
N ILE A 22 -4.15 -8.22 0.90
CA ILE A 22 -2.86 -8.76 1.35
C ILE A 22 -2.52 -8.25 2.76
N LEU A 23 -3.10 -7.12 3.22
CA LEU A 23 -2.90 -6.64 4.59
C LEU A 23 -3.35 -7.65 5.64
N ASP A 24 -4.38 -8.45 5.35
CA ASP A 24 -4.92 -9.45 6.29
C ASP A 24 -3.91 -10.59 6.56
N ILE A 25 -2.89 -10.74 5.72
CA ILE A 25 -1.82 -11.74 5.88
C ILE A 25 -0.44 -11.13 6.16
N LEU A 26 -0.29 -9.81 6.06
CA LEU A 26 0.97 -9.11 6.32
C LEU A 26 1.11 -8.80 7.81
N ALA A 27 2.35 -8.86 8.30
CA ALA A 27 2.71 -8.50 9.66
C ALA A 27 4.00 -7.68 9.68
N CYS A 28 4.20 -6.91 10.74
CA CYS A 28 5.42 -6.15 10.94
C CYS A 28 6.65 -7.07 10.91
N PRO A 29 7.68 -6.78 10.11
CA PRO A 29 8.88 -7.62 10.03
C PRO A 29 9.64 -7.69 11.36
N ASP A 30 9.65 -6.61 12.15
CA ASP A 30 10.38 -6.51 13.42
C ASP A 30 9.67 -7.22 14.58
N CYS A 31 8.38 -6.96 14.79
CA CYS A 31 7.67 -7.40 16.00
C CYS A 31 6.50 -8.36 15.73
N LYS A 32 6.18 -8.64 14.46
CA LYS A 32 5.06 -9.51 14.03
C LYS A 32 3.66 -9.00 14.39
N GLY A 33 3.52 -7.76 14.84
CA GLY A 33 2.23 -7.12 15.08
C GLY A 33 1.52 -6.68 13.79
N ASP A 34 0.26 -6.30 13.94
CA ASP A 34 -0.62 -5.91 12.82
C ASP A 34 -0.15 -4.61 12.15
N LEU A 35 -0.36 -4.54 10.83
CA LEU A 35 -0.07 -3.38 9.99
C LEU A 35 -1.37 -2.71 9.52
N LYS A 36 -1.41 -1.39 9.52
CA LYS A 36 -2.51 -0.58 8.95
C LYS A 36 -2.00 0.42 7.94
N ILE A 37 -2.86 0.84 7.01
CA ILE A 37 -2.57 1.97 6.13
C ILE A 37 -2.76 3.26 6.94
N GLU A 38 -1.76 4.13 6.93
CA GLU A 38 -1.84 5.48 7.51
C GLU A 38 -2.22 6.54 6.47
N SER A 39 -1.67 6.44 5.26
CA SER A 39 -1.95 7.33 4.13
C SER A 39 -1.76 6.56 2.82
N ALA A 40 -2.64 6.78 1.83
CA ALA A 40 -2.52 6.12 0.54
C ALA A 40 -3.09 6.96 -0.62
N GLU A 41 -2.39 6.94 -1.75
CA GLU A 41 -3.01 7.13 -3.06
C GLU A 41 -3.57 5.77 -3.49
N GLU A 42 -4.88 5.67 -3.52
CA GLU A 42 -5.60 4.41 -3.69
C GLU A 42 -6.68 4.48 -4.79
N ASP A 43 -6.89 3.36 -5.47
CA ASP A 43 -8.14 3.04 -6.16
C ASP A 43 -9.00 2.16 -5.22
N THR A 44 -10.21 1.80 -5.65
CA THR A 44 -11.19 1.00 -4.90
C THR A 44 -10.58 -0.21 -4.17
N THR A 45 -9.66 -0.95 -4.79
CA THR A 45 -9.02 -2.16 -4.22
C THR A 45 -7.49 -2.13 -4.19
N GLU A 46 -6.87 -1.10 -4.74
CA GLU A 46 -5.42 -1.05 -5.01
C GLU A 46 -4.77 0.13 -4.30
N ILE A 47 -3.56 -0.08 -3.77
CA ILE A 47 -2.71 0.97 -3.20
C ILE A 47 -1.52 1.16 -4.13
N ILE A 48 -1.31 2.40 -4.57
CA ILE A 48 -0.21 2.79 -5.47
C ILE A 48 0.94 3.37 -4.66
N ASN A 49 0.66 4.39 -3.84
CA ASN A 49 1.63 5.02 -2.95
C ASN A 49 1.04 5.15 -1.55
N GLY A 50 1.85 5.15 -0.50
CA GLY A 50 1.33 5.27 0.87
C GLY A 50 2.31 4.92 1.98
N ARG A 51 1.77 4.68 3.18
CA ARG A 51 2.53 4.21 4.35
C ARG A 51 1.76 3.14 5.11
N LEU A 52 2.45 2.09 5.52
CA LEU A 52 2.00 1.14 6.53
C LEU A 52 2.54 1.56 7.90
N ILE A 53 1.70 1.50 8.92
CA ILE A 53 2.09 1.68 10.34
C ILE A 53 1.86 0.36 11.08
N CYS A 54 2.83 -0.06 11.89
CA CYS A 54 2.60 -1.14 12.85
C CYS A 54 1.89 -0.62 14.10
N GLU A 55 0.77 -1.22 14.48
CA GLU A 55 0.04 -0.78 15.67
C GLU A 55 0.74 -1.13 16.99
N THR A 56 1.62 -2.13 16.97
CA THR A 56 2.35 -2.60 18.16
C THR A 56 3.61 -1.79 18.43
N CYS A 57 4.53 -1.73 17.46
CA CYS A 57 5.81 -1.03 17.63
C CYS A 57 5.80 0.39 17.05
N GLY A 58 4.89 0.69 16.12
CA GLY A 58 4.77 1.99 15.44
C GLY A 58 5.86 2.32 14.44
N LEU A 59 6.59 1.32 13.95
CA LEU A 59 7.42 1.50 12.76
C LEU A 59 6.53 1.78 11.55
N PHE A 60 7.07 2.58 10.64
CA PHE A 60 6.41 2.93 9.39
C PHE A 60 7.19 2.39 8.19
N PHE A 61 6.45 1.97 7.16
CA PHE A 61 6.98 1.43 5.92
C PHE A 61 6.34 2.13 4.73
N THR A 62 7.15 2.72 3.84
CA THR A 62 6.63 3.40 2.66
C THR A 62 6.16 2.41 1.61
N ILE A 63 5.07 2.73 0.91
CA ILE A 63 4.62 2.04 -0.29
C ILE A 63 4.91 2.98 -1.46
N GLN A 64 5.67 2.50 -2.45
CA GLN A 64 5.94 3.22 -3.69
C GLN A 64 5.72 2.27 -4.87
N ASP A 65 4.95 2.72 -5.86
CA ASP A 65 4.60 1.91 -7.05
C ASP A 65 4.07 0.51 -6.68
N GLY A 66 3.21 0.46 -5.66
CA GLY A 66 2.59 -0.76 -5.16
C GLY A 66 3.52 -1.69 -4.37
N VAL A 67 4.75 -1.27 -4.06
CA VAL A 67 5.74 -2.08 -3.33
C VAL A 67 5.99 -1.50 -1.94
N PRO A 68 5.65 -2.23 -0.86
CA PRO A 68 6.07 -1.88 0.49
C PRO A 68 7.59 -2.04 0.67
N ASN A 69 8.26 -1.02 1.20
CA ASN A 69 9.65 -1.09 1.62
C ASN A 69 9.74 -1.51 3.09
N PHE A 70 10.06 -2.78 3.33
CA PHE A 70 10.27 -3.35 4.67
C PHE A 70 11.73 -3.32 5.15
N LEU A 71 12.65 -2.79 4.34
CA LEU A 71 14.08 -2.72 4.67
C LEU A 71 14.45 -1.37 5.28
N ASP A 72 13.86 -0.28 4.80
CA ASP A 72 14.06 1.07 5.34
C ASP A 72 12.96 1.43 6.34
N ALA A 73 12.92 0.71 7.46
CA ALA A 73 12.02 1.05 8.55
C ALA A 73 12.49 2.33 9.25
N ASP A 74 11.69 3.40 9.18
CA ASP A 74 11.96 4.62 9.94
C ASP A 74 11.47 4.43 11.39
N PRO A 75 12.31 4.67 12.41
CA PRO A 75 11.86 4.68 13.79
C PRO A 75 10.80 5.78 14.01
N LYS A 76 9.86 5.56 14.94
CA LYS A 76 8.93 6.61 15.37
C LYS A 76 9.72 7.89 15.66
N THR A 77 9.64 8.90 14.81
CA THR A 77 9.99 10.27 15.24
C THR A 77 8.98 10.66 16.31
N PRO A 78 9.44 11.03 17.52
CA PRO A 78 8.58 11.53 18.58
C PRO A 78 7.81 12.79 18.19
#